data_AF-A0A958J7P9-F1
#
_entry.id   AF-A0A958J7P9-F1
#
_cell.length_a   1.000
_cell.length_b   1.000
_cell.length_c   1.000
_cell.angle_alpha   90.00
_cell.angle_beta   90.00
_cell.angle_gamma   90.00
#
_symmetry.space_group_name_H-M   'P 1'
#
loop_
_entity.id
_entity.type
_entity.pdbx_description
1 polymer ?
#
loop_
_entity_poly.entity_id
_entity_poly.type
_entity_poly.pdbx_seq_one_letter_code
_entity_poly.pdbx_strand_id
1 'polypeptide(L)' 'MLQKTHPTPQYRLRRSNERGFEDFGWTDNWMTFSFANYRDPAWNNFGPLRVMVENHIQPHSGFPSHPHRDVEIVTYVA' A
#
# COMPACT_ATOMS: atom_id res chain seq x y z
N MET A 1 28.51 21.39 29.21
CA MET A 1 27.97 21.02 27.88
C MET A 1 27.05 19.83 28.07
N LEU A 2 25.73 20.00 27.87
CA LEU A 2 24.75 18.92 28.02
C LEU A 2 24.59 18.20 26.68
N GLN A 3 24.98 16.93 26.60
CA GLN A 3 24.74 16.08 25.45
C GLN A 3 23.24 15.81 25.34
N LYS A 4 22.60 16.31 24.27
CA LYS A 4 21.23 15.94 23.91
C LYS A 4 21.27 14.49 23.41
N THR A 5 20.68 13.57 24.16
CA THR A 5 20.42 12.22 23.68
C THR A 5 19.27 12.28 22.67
N HIS A 6 19.56 12.05 21.40
CA HIS A 6 18.53 11.89 20.38
C HIS A 6 18.03 10.44 20.43
N PRO A 7 16.74 10.18 20.70
CA PRO A 7 16.23 8.82 20.66
C PRO A 7 16.38 8.25 19.25
N THR A 8 16.83 7.01 19.15
CA THR A 8 16.89 6.28 17.87
C THR A 8 15.48 6.22 17.28
N PRO A 9 15.25 6.69 16.05
CA PRO A 9 13.93 6.61 15.44
C PRO A 9 13.50 5.14 15.34
N GLN A 10 12.37 4.81 15.96
CA GLN A 10 11.75 3.52 15.76
C GLN A 10 11.05 3.51 14.40
N TYR A 11 11.52 2.64 13.51
CA TYR A 11 10.86 2.33 12.26
C TYR A 11 10.29 0.91 12.32
N ARG A 12 9.15 0.72 11.65
CA ARG A 12 8.59 -0.61 11.40
C ARG A 12 8.88 -0.97 9.96
N LEU A 13 9.59 -2.08 9.76
CA LEU A 13 9.88 -2.57 8.41
C LEU A 13 8.68 -3.34 7.86
N ARG A 14 8.27 -3.01 6.63
CA ARG A 14 7.29 -3.76 5.85
C ARG A 14 7.97 -4.32 4.62
N ARG A 15 8.30 -5.61 4.62
CA ARG A 15 8.99 -6.23 3.48
C ARG A 15 8.00 -6.51 2.34
N SER A 16 8.50 -6.51 1.11
CA SER A 16 7.68 -6.70 -0.09
C SER A 16 6.88 -8.01 -0.06
N ASN A 17 7.52 -9.10 0.38
CA ASN A 17 6.95 -10.45 0.46
C ASN A 17 6.03 -10.68 1.67
N GLU A 18 5.87 -9.71 2.57
CA GLU A 18 4.95 -9.79 3.70
C GLU A 18 3.60 -9.12 3.38
N ARG A 19 3.51 -8.42 2.24
CA ARG A 19 2.31 -7.69 1.79
C ARG A 19 1.15 -8.62 1.50
N GLY A 20 -0.06 -8.08 1.56
CA GLY A 20 -1.23 -8.76 0.99
C GLY A 20 -1.02 -9.00 -0.49
N PHE A 21 -1.52 -10.12 -1.00
CA PHE A 21 -1.41 -10.50 -2.40
C PHE A 21 -2.74 -11.02 -2.93
N GLU A 22 -3.15 -10.50 -4.10
CA GLU A 22 -4.30 -10.99 -4.87
C GLU A 22 -3.91 -11.07 -6.35
N ASP A 23 -4.12 -12.24 -6.94
CA ASP A 23 -3.94 -12.53 -8.37
C ASP A 23 -5.33 -12.73 -9.02
N PHE A 24 -5.63 -11.91 -10.02
CA PHE A 24 -6.86 -11.99 -10.81
C PHE A 24 -6.64 -12.55 -12.23
N GLY A 25 -5.48 -13.13 -12.51
CA GLY A 25 -5.02 -13.64 -13.79
C GLY A 25 -4.57 -12.55 -14.77
N TRP A 26 -5.26 -11.40 -14.78
CA TRP A 26 -4.91 -10.24 -15.60
C TRP A 26 -4.19 -9.13 -14.83
N THR A 27 -4.15 -9.22 -13.50
CA THR A 27 -3.38 -8.31 -12.65
C THR A 27 -2.93 -9.00 -11.37
N ASP A 28 -1.67 -8.75 -11.02
CA ASP A 28 -1.13 -9.05 -9.69
C ASP A 28 -1.25 -7.78 -8.84
N ASN A 29 -1.69 -7.93 -7.59
CA ASN A 29 -1.91 -6.82 -6.66
C ASN A 29 -1.15 -7.09 -5.37
N TRP A 30 -0.27 -6.17 -4.99
CA TRP A 30 0.45 -6.25 -3.73
C TRP A 30 0.04 -5.10 -2.81
N MET A 31 -0.69 -5.42 -1.74
CA MET A 31 -1.28 -4.45 -0.82
C MET A 31 -0.40 -4.25 0.42
N THR A 32 0.19 -3.05 0.54
CA THR A 32 0.99 -2.68 1.72
C THR A 32 0.12 -2.55 2.97
N PHE A 33 -1.05 -1.94 2.83
CA PHE A 33 -2.05 -1.76 3.88
C PHE A 33 -3.33 -2.57 3.60
N SER A 34 -4.16 -2.77 4.63
CA SER A 34 -5.47 -3.41 4.53
C SER A 34 -6.34 -2.75 3.44
N PHE A 35 -6.73 -3.53 2.42
CA PHE A 35 -7.53 -3.08 1.28
C PHE A 35 -8.25 -4.26 0.63
N ALA A 36 -9.34 -4.02 -0.12
CA ALA A 36 -10.17 -5.08 -0.71
C ALA A 36 -10.54 -6.17 0.32
N ASN A 37 -10.19 -7.44 0.07
CA ASN A 37 -10.43 -8.54 1.00
C ASN A 37 -9.26 -8.79 1.97
N TYR A 38 -8.09 -8.21 1.70
CA TYR A 38 -6.92 -8.31 2.58
C TYR A 38 -7.09 -7.48 3.87
N ARG A 39 -6.86 -8.10 5.03
CA ARG A 39 -6.94 -7.46 6.35
C ARG A 39 -5.74 -7.81 7.20
N ASP A 40 -5.06 -6.78 7.70
CA ASP A 40 -3.95 -6.87 8.64
C ASP A 40 -4.03 -5.68 9.61
N PRO A 41 -4.38 -5.92 10.89
CA PRO A 41 -4.55 -4.84 11.87
C PRO A 41 -3.23 -4.13 12.19
N ALA A 42 -2.08 -4.75 11.95
CA ALA A 42 -0.77 -4.14 12.16
C ALA A 42 -0.37 -3.21 11.00
N TRP A 43 -1.00 -3.35 9.84
CA TRP A 43 -0.74 -2.59 8.61
C TRP A 43 -2.06 -2.04 8.02
N ASN A 44 -2.70 -1.11 8.74
CA ASN A 44 -3.98 -0.53 8.29
C ASN A 44 -3.82 0.81 7.55
N ASN A 45 -2.82 1.62 7.89
CA ASN A 45 -2.51 2.91 7.27
C ASN A 45 -1.16 3.47 7.77
N PHE A 46 -0.65 4.53 7.16
CA PHE A 46 0.45 5.35 7.66
C PHE A 46 0.10 6.84 7.59
N GLY A 47 -0.22 7.43 8.75
CA GLY A 47 -0.78 8.79 8.79
C GLY A 47 -2.02 8.90 7.88
N PRO A 48 -2.09 9.87 6.94
CA PRO A 48 -3.20 10.00 6.00
C PRO A 48 -3.19 8.95 4.87
N LEU A 49 -2.07 8.28 4.61
CA LEU A 49 -1.96 7.26 3.55
C LEU A 49 -2.76 6.02 3.95
N ARG A 50 -3.90 5.81 3.29
CA ARG A 50 -4.82 4.70 3.56
C ARG A 50 -4.50 3.45 2.76
N VAL A 51 -4.18 3.62 1.48
CA VAL A 51 -4.00 2.53 0.53
C VAL A 51 -2.72 2.77 -0.25
N MET A 52 -1.90 1.73 -0.35
CA MET A 52 -0.76 1.68 -1.26
C MET A 52 -0.74 0.27 -1.87
N VAL A 53 -1.03 0.21 -3.16
CA VAL A 53 -1.11 -1.01 -3.93
C VAL A 53 -0.15 -0.90 -5.11
N GLU A 54 0.60 -1.96 -5.34
CA GLU A 54 1.39 -2.14 -6.56
C GLU A 54 0.63 -3.10 -7.46
N ASN A 55 0.35 -2.65 -8.69
CA ASN A 55 -0.39 -3.43 -9.68
C ASN A 55 0.53 -3.78 -10.85
N HIS A 56 0.64 -5.06 -11.18
CA HIS A 56 1.26 -5.51 -12.44
C HIS A 56 0.13 -5.93 -13.37
N ILE A 57 -0.17 -5.10 -14.37
CA ILE A 57 -1.36 -5.26 -15.22
C ILE A 57 -0.94 -5.84 -16.57
N GLN A 58 -1.61 -6.89 -17.01
CA GLN A 58 -1.36 -7.51 -18.30
C GLN A 58 -1.73 -6.58 -19.47
N PRO A 59 -1.10 -6.74 -20.66
CA PRO A 59 -1.44 -5.96 -21.84
C PRO A 59 -2.93 -5.98 -22.16
N HIS A 60 -3.46 -4.84 -22.63
CA HIS A 60 -4.87 -4.68 -23.03
C HIS A 60 -5.91 -4.97 -21.93
N SER A 61 -5.49 -5.00 -20.66
CA SER A 61 -6.37 -5.18 -19.50
C SER A 61 -6.48 -3.90 -18.69
N GLY A 62 -7.44 -3.83 -17.78
CA GLY A 62 -7.62 -2.68 -16.90
C GLY A 62 -8.83 -2.80 -16.00
N PHE A 63 -8.90 -1.90 -15.03
CA PHE A 63 -10.04 -1.83 -14.11
C PHE A 63 -11.27 -1.25 -14.83
N PRO A 64 -12.46 -1.83 -14.63
CA PRO A 64 -13.70 -1.24 -15.13
C PRO A 64 -13.98 0.10 -14.43
N SER A 65 -14.81 0.94 -15.05
CA SER A 65 -15.23 2.20 -14.43
C SER A 65 -15.91 1.95 -13.08
N HIS A 66 -15.49 2.68 -12.05
CA HIS A 66 -16.03 2.58 -10.70
C HIS A 66 -15.94 3.94 -9.98
N PRO A 67 -16.83 4.21 -9.00
CA PRO A 67 -16.86 5.49 -8.31
C PRO A 67 -15.81 5.60 -7.20
N HIS A 68 -15.34 6.83 -6.97
CA HIS A 68 -14.59 7.23 -5.78
C HIS A 68 -15.21 8.47 -5.15
N ARG A 69 -15.00 8.64 -3.85
CA ARG A 69 -15.51 9.78 -3.08
C ARG A 69 -14.55 10.12 -1.94
N ASP A 70 -14.36 11.42 -1.68
CA ASP A 70 -13.63 11.97 -0.54
C ASP A 70 -12.20 11.41 -0.36
N VAL A 71 -11.51 11.12 -1.47
CA VAL A 71 -10.13 10.60 -1.51
C VAL A 71 -9.32 11.27 -2.60
N GLU A 72 -8.02 11.41 -2.37
CA GLU A 72 -7.03 11.74 -3.40
C GLU A 72 -6.34 10.46 -3.85
N ILE A 73 -6.22 10.25 -5.16
CA ILE A 73 -5.60 9.07 -5.77
C ILE A 73 -4.39 9.54 -6.58
N VAL A 74 -3.23 8.99 -6.27
CA VAL A 74 -1.98 9.23 -6.99
C VAL A 74 -1.54 7.93 -7.64
N THR A 75 -1.30 7.97 -8.94
CA THR A 75 -0.74 6.86 -9.70
C THR A 75 0.68 7.20 -10.13
N TYR A 76 1.62 6.31 -9.82
CA TYR A 76 2.98 6.35 -10.35
C TYR A 76 3.16 5.16 -11.31
N VAL A 77 3.54 5.45 -12.55
CA VAL A 77 3.83 4.45 -13.57
C VAL A 77 5.35 4.28 -13.66
N ALA A 78 5.82 3.04 -13.50
CA ALA A 78 7.22 2.67 -13.44
C ALA A 78 7.59 1.71 -14.58
#